data_AF-A0AAW0T5J3-F1
#
_entry.id   AF-A0AAW0T5J3-F1
#
_cell.length_a   1.000
_cell.length_b   1.000
_cell.length_c   1.000
_cell.angle_alpha   90.00
_cell.angle_beta   90.00
_cell.angle_gamma   90.00
#
_symmetry.space_group_name_H-M   'P 1'
#
loop_
_entity.id
_entity.type
_entity.pdbx_description
1 polymer ?
#
loop_
_entity_poly.entity_id
_entity_poly.type
_entity_poly.pdbx_seq_one_letter_code
_entity_poly.pdbx_strand_id
1 'polypeptide(L)'
;MVECLRGVKSEDLVTTLPKLLTSLWFPLLLGPRIDSDLLPDYPEVLARMKKNNQIDLISGYTSEDGAELFAVIQAERLDINFTENFDEVAPYTLDYSEENDNSFQLTQWVYEYYMGGRKLEPTNNFVKVCT
;
A
#
# COMPACT_ATOMS: atom_id res chain seq x y z
N MET A 1 -15.48 23.04 0.15
CA MET A 1 -14.12 22.43 0.19
C MET A 1 -13.33 22.76 -1.08
N VAL A 2 -13.74 22.29 -2.27
CA VAL A 2 -13.03 22.57 -3.54
C VAL A 2 -12.83 24.06 -3.81
N GLU A 3 -13.88 24.88 -3.65
CA GLU A 3 -13.76 26.34 -3.82
C GLU A 3 -12.78 27.00 -2.85
N CYS A 4 -12.62 26.45 -1.65
CA CYS A 4 -11.61 26.92 -0.69
C CYS A 4 -10.20 26.61 -1.22
N LEU A 5 -9.97 25.38 -1.68
CA LEU A 5 -8.69 24.95 -2.22
C LEU A 5 -8.30 25.70 -3.50
N ARG A 6 -9.27 26.09 -4.33
CA ARG A 6 -9.04 26.92 -5.53
C ARG A 6 -8.53 28.33 -5.20
N GLY A 7 -8.81 28.83 -3.99
CA GLY A 7 -8.31 30.12 -3.51
C GLY A 7 -6.91 30.06 -2.90
N VAL A 8 -6.36 28.86 -2.69
CA VAL A 8 -5.01 28.65 -2.14
C VAL A 8 -3.99 28.66 -3.28
N LYS A 9 -2.79 29.21 -3.04
CA LYS A 9 -1.71 29.13 -4.03
C LYS A 9 -1.32 27.68 -4.25
N SER A 10 -1.07 27.31 -5.51
CA SER A 10 -0.66 25.95 -5.87
C SER A 10 0.60 25.49 -5.12
N GLU A 11 1.56 26.39 -4.90
CA GLU A 11 2.78 26.14 -4.14
C GLU A 11 2.49 25.69 -2.70
N ASP A 12 1.52 26.32 -2.05
CA ASP A 12 1.12 26.00 -0.68
C ASP A 12 0.42 24.63 -0.61
N LEU A 13 -0.34 24.27 -1.66
CA LEU A 13 -0.97 22.94 -1.77
C LEU A 13 0.08 21.85 -1.93
N VAL A 14 1.04 22.04 -2.85
CA VAL A 14 2.09 21.03 -3.13
C VAL A 14 3.00 20.84 -1.91
N THR A 15 3.39 21.92 -1.23
CA THR A 15 4.25 21.84 -0.05
C THR A 15 3.55 21.29 1.20
N THR A 16 2.22 21.18 1.17
CA THR A 16 1.44 20.54 2.24
C THR A 16 1.34 19.02 2.08
N LEU A 17 1.47 18.48 0.86
CA LEU A 17 1.36 17.04 0.60
C LEU A 17 2.32 16.19 1.44
N PRO A 18 3.62 16.53 1.59
CA PRO A 18 4.52 15.76 2.45
C PRO A 18 4.15 15.77 3.93
N LYS A 19 3.32 16.73 4.37
CA LYS A 19 2.83 16.79 5.76
C LYS A 19 1.62 15.89 5.99
N LEU A 20 0.89 15.58 4.93
CA LEU A 20 -0.26 14.66 4.96
C LEU A 20 0.18 13.20 4.79
N LEU A 21 1.27 12.99 4.06
CA LEU A 21 1.96 11.72 3.96
C LEU A 21 2.79 11.54 5.24
N THR A 22 2.28 10.81 6.22
CA THR A 22 2.98 10.55 7.48
C THR A 22 4.24 9.73 7.20
N SER A 23 5.36 10.41 6.97
CA SER A 23 6.72 9.88 6.78
C SER A 23 6.96 8.93 5.60
N LEU A 24 5.97 8.22 5.10
CA LEU A 24 6.10 7.28 4.00
C LEU A 24 5.33 7.79 2.78
N TRP A 25 5.81 7.45 1.59
CA TRP A 25 5.04 7.61 0.34
C TRP A 25 3.75 6.77 0.33
N PHE A 26 3.59 5.88 1.31
CA PHE A 26 2.44 5.01 1.49
C PHE A 26 1.72 5.28 2.82
N PRO A 27 0.38 5.16 2.86
CA PRO A 27 -0.49 4.83 1.72
C PRO A 27 -0.56 5.97 0.71
N LEU A 28 -0.82 5.64 -0.56
CA LEU A 28 -0.96 6.64 -1.62
C LEU A 28 -2.23 7.48 -1.39
N LEU A 29 -2.09 8.62 -0.72
CA LEU A 29 -3.21 9.50 -0.38
C LEU A 29 -3.95 10.03 -1.61
N LEU A 30 -3.21 10.29 -2.69
CA LEU A 30 -3.76 10.77 -3.97
C LEU A 30 -3.36 9.80 -5.07
N GLY A 31 -4.36 9.23 -5.73
CA GLY A 31 -4.17 8.32 -6.84
C GLY A 31 -5.45 8.17 -7.66
N PRO A 32 -5.41 7.38 -8.75
CA PRO A 32 -6.61 7.02 -9.49
C PRO A 32 -7.67 6.41 -8.57
N ARG A 33 -8.94 6.78 -8.78
CA ARG A 33 -10.11 6.25 -8.08
C ARG A 33 -11.19 5.96 -9.10
N ILE A 34 -12.13 5.08 -8.74
CA ILE A 34 -13.32 4.83 -9.57
C ILE A 34 -14.15 6.10 -9.61
N ASP A 35 -14.34 6.66 -10.81
CA ASP A 35 -15.04 7.93 -11.04
C ASP A 35 -16.25 7.79 -11.97
N SER A 36 -16.55 6.56 -12.42
CA SER A 36 -17.62 6.25 -13.37
C SER A 36 -17.45 6.83 -14.78
N ASP A 37 -16.33 7.53 -15.08
CA ASP A 37 -16.04 8.16 -16.37
C ASP A 37 -14.73 7.60 -16.95
N LEU A 38 -13.59 8.03 -16.42
CA LEU A 38 -12.27 7.56 -16.84
C LEU A 38 -12.00 6.13 -16.34
N LEU A 39 -12.28 5.86 -15.06
CA LEU A 39 -12.18 4.55 -14.45
C LEU A 39 -13.58 4.11 -13.98
N PRO A 40 -14.35 3.43 -14.84
CA PRO A 40 -15.76 3.17 -14.56
C PRO A 40 -16.02 2.05 -13.54
N ASP A 41 -15.03 1.20 -13.28
CA ASP A 41 -15.11 0.07 -12.35
C ASP A 41 -13.70 -0.31 -11.88
N TYR A 42 -13.60 -1.25 -10.96
CA TYR A 42 -12.33 -1.79 -10.48
C TYR A 42 -11.49 -2.39 -11.63
N PRO A 43 -10.16 -2.13 -11.68
CA PRO A 43 -9.31 -2.63 -12.75
C PRO A 43 -9.40 -4.14 -12.99
N GLU A 44 -9.52 -4.96 -11.95
CA GLU A 44 -9.66 -6.41 -12.05
C GLU A 44 -11.01 -6.86 -12.62
N VAL A 45 -12.05 -6.03 -12.49
CA VAL A 45 -13.35 -6.26 -13.15
C VAL A 45 -13.22 -5.92 -14.64
N LEU A 46 -12.65 -4.76 -14.98
CA LEU A 46 -12.47 -4.31 -16.35
C LEU A 46 -11.56 -5.26 -17.16
N ALA A 47 -10.48 -5.74 -16.55
CA ALA A 47 -9.58 -6.72 -17.14
C ALA A 47 -10.31 -8.04 -17.48
N ARG A 48 -11.14 -8.54 -16.56
CA ARG A 48 -11.92 -9.78 -16.76
C ARG A 48 -13.02 -9.63 -17.81
N MET A 49 -13.66 -8.47 -17.88
CA MET A 49 -14.73 -8.22 -18.85
C MET A 49 -14.23 -8.18 -20.31
N LYS A 50 -12.89 -8.16 -20.55
CA LYS A 50 -12.29 -7.94 -21.88
C LYS A 50 -12.86 -6.73 -22.61
N LYS A 51 -13.40 -5.76 -21.85
CA LYS A 51 -13.89 -4.48 -22.37
C LYS A 51 -12.75 -3.58 -22.83
N ASN A 52 -11.53 -3.92 -22.44
CA ASN A 52 -10.32 -3.19 -22.80
C ASN A 52 -9.77 -3.76 -24.11
N ASN A 53 -9.26 -2.87 -24.97
CA ASN A 53 -8.63 -3.23 -26.24
C ASN A 53 -7.62 -4.37 -26.03
N GLN A 54 -7.61 -5.34 -26.95
CA GLN A 54 -6.51 -6.31 -27.00
C GLN A 54 -5.26 -5.56 -27.44
N ILE A 55 -4.37 -5.33 -26.49
CA ILE A 55 -3.08 -4.69 -26.70
C ILE A 55 -1.98 -5.70 -26.44
N ASP A 56 -0.94 -5.66 -27.26
CA ASP A 56 0.29 -6.39 -26.97
C ASP A 56 0.99 -5.69 -25.80
N LEU A 57 1.18 -6.41 -24.69
CA LEU A 57 1.77 -5.91 -23.46
C LEU A 57 3.03 -6.71 -23.11
N ILE A 58 4.12 -6.01 -22.83
CA ILE A 58 5.30 -6.58 -22.16
C ILE A 58 5.33 -5.98 -20.75
N SER A 59 5.26 -6.83 -19.72
CA SER A 59 5.47 -6.43 -18.33
C SER A 59 6.50 -7.34 -17.65
N GLY A 60 7.12 -6.83 -16.58
CA GLY A 60 8.10 -7.54 -15.78
C GLY A 60 8.35 -6.84 -14.46
N TYR A 61 9.03 -7.53 -13.55
CA TYR A 61 9.46 -7.05 -12.23
C TYR A 61 10.91 -7.50 -12.00
N THR A 62 11.63 -6.82 -11.12
CA THR A 62 12.97 -7.26 -10.69
C THR A 62 12.90 -8.03 -9.38
N SER A 63 13.96 -8.80 -9.04
CA SER A 63 13.96 -9.57 -7.79
C SER A 63 13.90 -8.70 -6.53
N GLU A 64 14.27 -7.41 -6.66
CA GLU A 64 14.43 -6.48 -5.54
C GLU A 64 13.52 -5.24 -5.66
N ASP A 65 12.40 -5.30 -6.40
CA ASP A 65 11.52 -4.12 -6.58
C ASP A 65 11.03 -3.54 -5.23
N GLY A 66 10.87 -4.38 -4.21
CA GLY A 66 10.52 -3.93 -2.86
C GLY A 66 11.63 -3.22 -2.09
N ALA A 67 12.90 -3.32 -2.52
CA ALA A 67 14.04 -2.72 -1.83
C ALA A 67 14.05 -1.19 -1.91
N GLU A 68 13.39 -0.60 -2.91
CA GLU A 68 13.27 0.86 -3.06
C GLU A 68 12.65 1.51 -1.82
N LEU A 69 11.58 0.90 -1.28
CA LEU A 69 10.90 1.38 -0.08
C LEU A 69 11.84 1.43 1.13
N PHE A 70 12.65 0.38 1.32
CA PHE A 70 13.65 0.34 2.38
C PHE A 70 14.79 1.34 2.18
N ALA A 71 15.15 1.64 0.92
CA ALA A 71 16.13 2.68 0.62
C ALA A 71 15.59 4.07 1.01
N VAL A 72 14.31 4.37 0.74
CA VAL A 72 13.66 5.62 1.14
C VAL A 72 13.60 5.76 2.67
N ILE A 73 13.17 4.71 3.37
CA ILE A 73 13.13 4.69 4.84
C ILE A 73 14.48 5.04 5.45
N GLN A 74 15.56 4.46 4.92
CA GLN A 74 16.92 4.74 5.39
C GLN A 74 17.41 6.14 5.01
N ALA A 75 17.13 6.60 3.79
CA ALA A 75 17.56 7.92 3.31
C ALA A 75 16.90 9.07 4.10
N GLU A 76 15.60 8.95 4.36
CA GLU A 76 14.79 9.93 5.09
C GLU A 76 14.95 9.82 6.62
N ARG A 77 15.76 8.86 7.10
CA ARG A 77 15.99 8.59 8.54
C ARG A 77 14.69 8.41 9.31
N LEU A 78 13.71 7.75 8.68
CA LEU A 78 12.45 7.48 9.33
C LEU A 78 12.69 6.45 10.43
N ASP A 79 12.28 6.77 11.65
CA ASP A 79 12.41 5.87 12.81
C ASP A 79 11.30 4.82 12.78
N ILE A 80 11.26 4.02 11.70
CA ILE A 80 10.26 2.97 11.51
C ILE A 80 10.87 1.66 12.00
N ASN A 81 10.47 1.26 13.21
CA ASN A 81 10.87 -0.01 13.78
C ASN A 81 9.90 -1.13 13.40
N PHE A 82 10.14 -1.78 12.25
CA PHE A 82 9.37 -2.96 11.83
C PHE A 82 9.46 -4.15 12.80
N THR A 83 10.44 -4.18 13.72
CA THR A 83 10.57 -5.29 14.67
C THR A 83 9.65 -5.12 15.88
N GLU A 84 9.38 -3.88 16.28
CA GLU A 84 8.58 -3.57 17.48
C GLU A 84 7.15 -3.14 17.13
N ASN A 85 6.96 -2.48 15.99
CA ASN A 85 5.68 -1.85 15.63
C ASN A 85 5.10 -2.41 14.33
N PHE A 86 5.46 -3.64 13.93
CA PHE A 86 5.03 -4.23 12.65
C PHE A 86 3.52 -4.10 12.43
N ASP A 87 2.72 -4.38 13.46
CA ASP A 87 1.26 -4.33 13.42
C ASP A 87 0.71 -2.95 13.08
N GLU A 88 1.40 -1.89 13.51
CA GLU A 88 1.04 -0.51 13.26
C GLU A 88 1.56 -0.02 11.92
N VAL A 89 2.81 -0.36 11.56
CA VAL A 89 3.48 0.24 10.39
C VAL A 89 3.22 -0.53 9.09
N ALA A 90 2.98 -1.84 9.16
CA ALA A 90 2.84 -2.68 7.97
C ALA A 90 1.59 -2.36 7.14
N PRO A 91 0.38 -2.12 7.71
CA PRO A 91 -0.79 -1.76 6.91
C PRO A 91 -0.60 -0.53 6.03
N TYR A 92 0.12 0.47 6.55
CA TYR A 92 0.40 1.71 5.82
C TYR A 92 1.55 1.52 4.83
N THR A 93 2.64 0.86 5.24
CA THR A 93 3.83 0.64 4.41
C THR A 93 3.53 -0.27 3.21
N LEU A 94 2.64 -1.24 3.39
CA LEU A 94 2.26 -2.24 2.38
C LEU A 94 0.89 -1.91 1.74
N ASP A 95 0.37 -0.70 1.98
CA ASP A 95 -0.78 -0.11 1.29
C ASP A 95 -2.07 -0.94 1.36
N TYR A 96 -2.37 -1.55 2.51
CA TYR A 96 -3.62 -2.29 2.75
C TYR A 96 -4.45 -1.75 3.93
N SER A 97 -4.10 -0.57 4.46
CA SER A 97 -4.77 0.03 5.62
C SER A 97 -6.19 0.50 5.35
N GLU A 98 -6.49 1.01 4.15
CA GLU A 98 -7.79 1.65 3.85
C GLU A 98 -8.83 0.68 3.28
N GLU A 99 -8.41 -0.41 2.65
CA GLU A 99 -9.31 -1.26 1.84
C GLU A 99 -9.71 -2.57 2.52
N ASN A 100 -9.18 -2.87 3.71
CA ASN A 100 -9.36 -4.16 4.35
C ASN A 100 -9.83 -4.04 5.80
N ASP A 101 -11.10 -4.39 6.04
CA ASP A 101 -11.68 -4.53 7.38
C ASP A 101 -10.90 -5.54 8.26
N ASN A 102 -10.13 -6.44 7.63
CA ASN A 102 -9.28 -7.44 8.29
C ASN A 102 -7.78 -7.10 8.21
N SER A 103 -7.41 -5.83 8.04
CA SER A 103 -6.02 -5.38 7.96
C SER A 103 -5.12 -5.97 9.06
N PHE A 104 -5.62 -6.06 10.30
CA PHE A 104 -4.91 -6.70 11.41
C PHE A 104 -4.55 -8.16 11.13
N GLN A 105 -5.51 -8.97 10.67
CA GLN A 105 -5.27 -10.39 10.37
C GLN A 105 -4.28 -10.56 9.22
N LEU A 106 -4.39 -9.72 8.19
CA LEU A 106 -3.45 -9.73 7.07
C LEU A 106 -2.03 -9.40 7.55
N THR A 107 -1.87 -8.43 8.44
CA THR A 107 -0.57 -8.09 9.03
C THR A 107 0.07 -9.27 9.75
N GLN A 108 -0.71 -10.01 10.55
CA GLN A 108 -0.21 -11.21 11.24
C GLN A 108 0.29 -12.26 10.25
N TRP A 109 -0.48 -12.55 9.20
CA TRP A 109 -0.09 -13.53 8.18
C TRP A 109 1.17 -13.14 7.41
N VAL A 110 1.29 -11.87 7.04
CA VAL A 110 2.50 -11.36 6.37
C VAL A 110 3.72 -11.51 7.28
N TYR A 111 3.59 -11.16 8.56
CA TYR A 111 4.68 -11.31 9.52
C TYR A 111 5.12 -12.77 9.68
N GLU A 112 4.16 -13.67 9.89
CA GLU A 112 4.43 -15.11 10.07
C GLU A 112 5.15 -15.70 8.84
N TYR A 113 4.70 -15.35 7.64
CA TYR A 113 5.23 -15.90 6.40
C TYR A 113 6.65 -15.41 6.08
N TYR A 114 6.92 -14.11 6.23
CA TYR A 114 8.19 -13.51 5.79
C TYR A 114 9.24 -13.40 6.91
N MET A 115 8.82 -13.14 8.15
CA MET A 115 9.75 -12.81 9.24
C MET A 115 10.04 -13.98 10.17
N GLY A 116 9.12 -14.96 10.28
CA GLY A 116 9.36 -16.31 10.83
C GLY A 116 10.18 -16.45 12.13
N GLY A 117 10.34 -15.40 12.94
CA GLY A 117 11.52 -15.24 13.81
C GLY A 117 11.30 -14.60 15.19
N ARG A 118 10.08 -14.22 15.59
CA ARG A 118 9.71 -14.10 17.03
C ARG A 118 8.70 -15.21 17.35
N LYS A 119 8.88 -15.91 18.48
CA LYS A 119 7.87 -16.82 19.03
C LYS A 119 6.63 -16.00 19.40
N LEU A 120 5.55 -16.13 18.64
CA LEU A 120 4.20 -15.84 19.12
C LEU A 120 3.76 -17.05 19.99
N GLU A 121 3.08 -16.83 21.12
CA GLU A 121 2.58 -17.95 21.94
C GLU A 121 1.69 -18.87 21.09
N PRO A 122 1.95 -20.19 21.04
CA PRO A 122 1.32 -21.07 20.07
C PRO A 122 -0.16 -21.26 20.40
N THR A 123 -1.05 -20.61 19.64
CA THR A 123 -2.42 -21.11 19.51
C THR A 123 -2.45 -22.12 18.38
N ASN A 124 -2.57 -23.39 18.77
CA ASN A 124 -2.71 -24.52 17.86
C ASN A 124 -3.73 -24.20 16.77
N ASN A 125 -3.29 -24.03 15.53
CA ASN A 125 -3.92 -24.54 14.30
C ASN A 125 -3.68 -23.63 13.10
N PHE A 126 -2.52 -23.71 12.43
CA PHE A 126 -2.48 -23.39 11.00
C PHE A 126 -1.56 -24.36 10.27
N VAL A 127 -2.18 -25.40 9.70
CA VAL A 127 -1.59 -26.28 8.70
C VAL A 127 -2.33 -26.04 7.39
N LYS A 128 -1.54 -25.66 6.38
CA LYS A 128 -1.78 -25.75 4.92
C LYS A 128 -2.88 -24.88 4.29
N VAL A 129 -2.44 -23.86 3.56
CA VAL A 129 -3.07 -23.48 2.28
C VAL A 129 -1.95 -23.27 1.27
N CYS A 130 -1.73 -24.29 0.44
CA CYS A 130 -1.20 -24.23 -0.93
C CYS A 130 -1.09 -25.67 -1.46
N THR A 131 -2.16 -26.15 -2.09
CA THR A 131 -2.18 -27.16 -3.16
C THR A 131 -3.20 -26.71 -4.18
#